data_AF-A0A8J8K1W9-F1
#
_entry.id   AF-A0A8J8K1W9-F1
#
_cell.length_a   1.000
_cell.length_b   1.000
_cell.length_c   1.000
_cell.angle_alpha   90.00
_cell.angle_beta   90.00
_cell.angle_gamma   90.00
#
_symmetry.space_group_name_H-M   'P 1'
#
loop_
_entity.id
_entity.type
_entity.pdbx_description
1 polymer ?
#
loop_
_entity_poly.entity_id
_entity_poly.type
_entity_poly.pdbx_seq_one_letter_code
_entity_poly.pdbx_strand_id
1 'polypeptide(L)'
;ITGLEGTVATLSLNVPSKRQEKKDIVKIEDRFLERSEINQIALISPQATINEIKDFKVVNKFDVELPEEVSGFPKCINPKCITNAREPSMQTYYVKSIEPLKIRCKYCNTDMERNDVIKQLTKFQGLTQ
;
A
#
# COMPACT_ATOMS: atom_id res chain seq x y z
N ILE A 1 1.38 -19.34 9.01
CA ILE A 1 1.82 -19.52 7.61
C ILE A 1 1.99 -21.02 7.40
N THR A 2 1.04 -21.69 6.77
CA THR A 2 0.98 -23.16 6.68
C THR A 2 1.72 -23.72 5.45
N GLY A 3 2.07 -22.86 4.49
CA GLY A 3 2.78 -23.25 3.25
C GLY A 3 1.91 -24.00 2.24
N LEU A 4 0.60 -24.09 2.47
CA LEU A 4 -0.33 -24.87 1.65
C LEU A 4 -0.92 -24.08 0.47
N GLU A 5 -0.75 -22.75 0.45
CA GLU A 5 -1.44 -21.84 -0.48
C GLU A 5 -0.71 -21.62 -1.82
N GLY A 6 0.31 -22.42 -2.14
CA GLY A 6 0.94 -22.47 -3.47
C GLY A 6 1.68 -21.21 -3.94
N THR A 7 1.63 -20.10 -3.20
CA THR A 7 2.34 -18.86 -3.55
C THR A 7 3.69 -18.81 -2.83
N VAL A 8 4.78 -18.73 -3.59
CA VAL A 8 6.13 -18.55 -3.04
C VAL A 8 6.38 -17.07 -2.82
N ALA A 9 6.79 -16.72 -1.60
CA ALA A 9 7.18 -15.35 -1.26
C ALA A 9 8.49 -15.36 -0.46
N THR A 10 9.34 -14.38 -0.74
CA THR A 10 10.58 -14.14 0.02
C THR A 10 10.54 -12.74 0.60
N LEU A 11 10.83 -12.64 1.90
CA LEU A 11 10.99 -11.38 2.61
C LEU A 11 12.44 -11.26 3.09
N SER A 12 13.08 -10.14 2.79
CA SER A 12 14.41 -9.79 3.31
C SER A 12 14.32 -8.44 3.98
N LEU A 13 14.61 -8.39 5.27
CA LEU A 13 14.48 -7.19 6.10
C LEU A 13 15.84 -6.58 6.40
N ASN A 14 15.91 -5.25 6.48
CA ASN A 14 17.08 -4.49 6.89
C ASN A 14 18.35 -4.80 6.09
N VAL A 15 18.22 -5.15 4.81
CA VAL A 15 19.38 -5.46 3.98
C VAL A 15 20.14 -4.19 3.59
N PRO A 16 21.47 -4.23 3.43
CA PRO A 16 22.26 -3.07 3.04
C PRO A 16 21.77 -2.44 1.73
N SER A 17 21.65 -1.11 1.72
CA SER A 17 21.23 -0.31 0.57
C SER A 17 22.21 0.80 0.32
N LYS A 18 22.73 0.90 -0.92
CA LYS A 18 23.60 2.02 -1.31
C LYS A 18 22.86 3.37 -1.32
N ARG A 19 21.55 3.36 -1.54
CA ARG A 19 20.72 4.58 -1.68
C ARG A 19 20.05 5.02 -0.38
N GLN A 20 19.71 4.08 0.51
CA GLN A 20 18.90 4.33 1.71
C GLN A 20 19.52 3.76 3.00
N GLU A 21 20.81 3.43 3.00
CA GLU A 21 21.56 2.69 4.04
C GLU A 21 21.05 1.26 4.29
N LYS A 22 19.75 1.09 4.55
CA LYS A 22 19.04 -0.18 4.66
C LYS A 22 17.77 -0.15 3.81
N LYS A 23 17.27 -1.32 3.43
CA LYS A 23 15.96 -1.47 2.79
C LYS A 23 15.37 -2.84 3.09
N ASP A 24 14.07 -2.94 2.85
CA ASP A 24 13.38 -4.23 2.82
C ASP A 24 13.12 -4.63 1.36
N ILE A 25 13.09 -5.93 1.09
CA ILE A 25 12.77 -6.49 -0.22
C ILE A 25 11.70 -7.56 -0.04
N VAL A 26 10.62 -7.43 -0.81
CA VAL A 26 9.57 -8.44 -0.93
C VAL A 26 9.61 -8.98 -2.36
N LYS A 27 9.64 -10.30 -2.50
CA LYS A 27 9.48 -11.00 -3.78
C LYS A 27 8.29 -11.93 -3.69
N ILE A 28 7.46 -11.93 -4.73
CA ILE A 28 6.28 -12.78 -4.86
C ILE A 28 6.36 -13.43 -6.23
N GLU A 29 6.24 -14.76 -6.28
CA GLU A 29 6.29 -15.53 -7.53
C GLU A 29 4.89 -15.70 -8.14
N ASP A 30 4.87 -16.06 -9.43
CA ASP A 30 3.68 -16.42 -10.20
C ASP A 30 2.54 -15.39 -10.29
N ARG A 31 2.82 -14.12 -10.00
CA ARG A 31 1.88 -13.02 -10.24
C ARG A 31 2.56 -11.67 -10.40
N PHE A 32 1.83 -10.73 -11.00
CA PHE A 32 2.14 -9.30 -10.93
C PHE A 32 1.22 -8.62 -9.92
N LEU A 33 1.66 -7.47 -9.41
CA LEU A 33 0.85 -6.66 -8.51
C LEU A 33 -0.22 -5.93 -9.30
N GLU A 34 -1.44 -5.94 -8.78
CA GLU A 34 -2.51 -5.13 -9.33
C GLU A 34 -2.29 -3.65 -9.02
N ARG A 35 -2.90 -2.75 -9.82
CA ARG A 35 -2.85 -1.30 -9.56
C ARG A 35 -3.33 -0.93 -8.16
N SER A 36 -4.34 -1.63 -7.65
CA SER A 36 -4.87 -1.46 -6.29
C SER A 36 -3.79 -1.72 -5.23
N GLU A 37 -2.98 -2.76 -5.39
CA GLU A 37 -1.88 -3.12 -4.50
C GLU A 37 -0.73 -2.11 -4.61
N ILE A 38 -0.38 -1.70 -5.83
CA ILE A 38 0.64 -0.68 -6.08
C ILE A 38 0.26 0.65 -5.40
N ASN A 39 -1.02 1.06 -5.51
CA ASN A 39 -1.52 2.26 -4.85
C ASN A 39 -1.43 2.18 -3.32
N GLN A 40 -1.67 1.01 -2.72
CA GLN A 40 -1.49 0.81 -1.28
C GLN A 40 -0.01 0.92 -0.89
N ILE A 41 0.89 0.32 -1.67
CA ILE A 41 2.33 0.45 -1.46
C ILE A 41 2.75 1.92 -1.58
N ALA A 42 2.21 2.68 -2.54
CA ALA A 42 2.51 4.10 -2.74
C ALA A 42 2.21 4.94 -1.49
N LEU A 43 1.10 4.64 -0.80
CA LEU A 43 0.70 5.35 0.43
C LEU A 43 1.66 5.07 1.60
N ILE A 44 2.25 3.88 1.66
CA ILE A 44 3.08 3.45 2.79
C ILE A 44 4.56 3.71 2.52
N SER A 45 4.99 3.48 1.28
CA SER A 45 6.37 3.53 0.82
C SER A 45 6.43 4.21 -0.56
N PRO A 46 6.28 5.55 -0.61
CA PRO A 46 6.28 6.31 -1.86
C PRO A 46 7.62 6.29 -2.61
N GLN A 47 8.69 5.81 -1.97
CA GLN A 47 10.01 5.65 -2.58
C GLN A 47 10.30 4.21 -3.01
N ALA A 48 9.31 3.31 -2.92
CA ALA A 48 9.45 1.93 -3.35
C ALA A 48 9.65 1.84 -4.87
N THR A 49 10.36 0.80 -5.29
CA THR A 49 10.54 0.46 -6.71
C THR A 49 9.98 -0.93 -6.95
N ILE A 50 9.14 -1.09 -7.97
CA ILE A 50 8.58 -2.37 -8.40
C ILE A 50 9.42 -2.93 -9.55
N ASN A 51 9.70 -4.23 -9.50
CA ASN A 51 10.38 -4.94 -10.58
C ASN A 51 9.46 -6.07 -11.04
N GLU A 52 9.05 -6.04 -12.30
CA GLU A 52 8.31 -7.14 -12.94
C GLU A 52 9.33 -8.04 -13.62
N ILE A 53 9.32 -9.32 -13.23
CA ILE A 53 10.29 -10.31 -13.70
C ILE A 53 9.54 -11.39 -14.47
N LYS A 54 10.03 -11.69 -15.67
CA LYS A 54 9.53 -12.78 -16.52
C LYS A 54 10.73 -13.49 -17.14
N ASP A 55 10.72 -14.83 -17.15
CA ASP A 55 11.80 -15.65 -17.71
C ASP A 55 13.19 -15.26 -17.16
N PHE A 56 13.27 -15.04 -15.84
CA PHE A 56 14.46 -14.60 -15.11
C PHE A 56 15.03 -13.23 -15.53
N LYS A 57 14.29 -12.43 -16.29
CA LYS A 57 14.69 -11.09 -16.72
C LYS A 57 13.74 -10.03 -16.16
N VAL A 58 14.30 -8.89 -15.79
CA VAL A 58 13.51 -7.70 -15.43
C VAL A 58 12.92 -7.15 -16.73
N VAL A 59 11.61 -7.35 -16.91
CA VAL A 59 10.89 -6.87 -18.09
C VAL A 59 10.37 -5.44 -17.89
N ASN A 60 10.18 -5.03 -16.64
CA ASN A 60 9.78 -3.68 -16.28
C ASN A 60 10.33 -3.31 -14.91
N LYS A 61 10.71 -2.04 -14.75
CA LYS A 61 11.18 -1.48 -13.49
C LYS A 61 10.75 -0.03 -13.40
N PHE A 62 9.95 0.26 -12.39
CA PHE A 62 9.40 1.59 -12.18
C PHE A 62 9.32 1.93 -10.70
N ASP A 63 9.50 3.20 -10.39
CA ASP A 63 9.23 3.71 -9.05
C ASP A 63 7.71 3.81 -8.85
N VAL A 64 7.26 3.57 -7.63
CA VAL A 64 5.84 3.67 -7.31
C VAL A 64 5.46 5.15 -7.32
N GLU A 65 4.49 5.51 -8.15
CA GLU A 65 3.95 6.86 -8.20
C GLU A 65 2.62 6.91 -7.45
N LEU A 66 2.48 7.89 -6.56
CA LEU A 66 1.21 8.13 -5.89
C LEU A 66 0.33 8.99 -6.82
N PRO A 67 -0.81 8.50 -7.30
CA PRO A 67 -1.68 9.24 -8.21
C PRO A 67 -2.37 10.42 -7.49
N GLU A 68 -2.92 11.36 -8.26
CA GLU A 68 -3.69 12.49 -7.70
C GLU A 68 -4.94 12.03 -6.92
N GLU A 69 -5.52 10.89 -7.33
CA GLU A 69 -6.65 10.26 -6.68
C GLU A 69 -6.35 8.79 -6.38
N VAL A 70 -6.54 8.37 -5.13
CA VAL A 70 -6.44 6.97 -4.68
C VAL A 70 -7.79 6.43 -4.27
N SER A 71 -8.07 5.16 -4.57
CA SER A 71 -9.34 4.52 -4.27
C SER A 71 -9.20 3.14 -3.63
N GLY A 72 -10.24 2.69 -2.93
CA GLY A 72 -10.35 1.38 -2.30
C GLY A 72 -9.62 1.21 -0.95
N PHE A 73 -8.58 1.99 -0.69
CA PHE A 73 -7.87 2.02 0.59
C PHE A 73 -7.26 3.41 0.82
N PRO A 74 -7.21 3.93 2.07
CA PRO A 74 -7.69 3.36 3.33
C PRO A 74 -9.20 3.57 3.60
N LYS A 75 -9.73 3.05 4.71
CA LYS A 75 -11.07 3.45 5.19
C LYS A 75 -11.03 4.86 5.78
N CYS A 76 -12.12 5.60 5.62
CA CYS A 76 -12.19 6.96 6.12
C CYS A 76 -12.28 6.94 7.65
N ILE A 77 -11.45 7.74 8.32
CA ILE A 77 -11.47 7.85 9.79
C ILE A 77 -12.71 8.55 10.33
N ASN A 78 -13.44 9.30 9.48
CA ASN A 78 -14.69 9.93 9.88
C ASN A 78 -15.81 8.87 9.95
N PRO A 79 -16.31 8.51 11.15
CA PRO A 79 -17.31 7.45 11.31
C PRO A 79 -18.64 7.77 10.61
N LYS A 80 -18.93 9.05 10.35
CA LYS A 80 -20.13 9.52 9.67
C LYS A 80 -19.96 9.63 8.14
N CYS A 81 -18.81 9.24 7.59
CA CYS A 81 -18.59 9.28 6.15
C CYS A 81 -19.51 8.28 5.42
N ILE A 82 -20.07 8.70 4.28
CA ILE A 82 -20.92 7.84 3.44
C ILE A 82 -20.21 6.56 2.98
N THR A 83 -18.89 6.62 2.80
CA THR A 83 -18.06 5.46 2.44
C THR A 83 -17.93 4.40 3.52
N ASN A 84 -18.36 4.70 4.75
CA ASN A 84 -18.41 3.77 5.87
C ASN A 84 -19.84 3.22 6.10
N ALA A 85 -20.84 3.72 5.37
CA ALA A 85 -22.21 3.22 5.42
C ALA A 85 -22.36 1.92 4.61
N ARG A 86 -23.56 1.32 4.64
CA ARG A 86 -23.88 0.11 3.85
C ARG A 86 -24.08 0.39 2.36
N GLU A 87 -23.97 1.65 1.93
CA GLU A 87 -24.09 2.01 0.53
C GLU A 87 -22.86 1.57 -0.27
N PRO A 88 -23.03 1.16 -1.55
CA PRO A 88 -21.93 0.75 -2.41
C PRO A 88 -21.13 1.96 -2.91
N SER A 89 -20.47 2.67 -1.99
CA SER A 89 -19.59 3.79 -2.31
C SER A 89 -18.14 3.41 -2.07
N MET A 90 -17.33 3.55 -3.12
CA MET A 90 -15.89 3.27 -3.06
C MET A 90 -15.19 4.40 -2.29
N GLN A 91 -14.31 4.05 -1.35
CA GLN A 91 -13.45 5.03 -0.71
C GLN A 91 -12.56 5.69 -1.75
N THR A 92 -12.53 7.03 -1.76
CA THR A 92 -11.76 7.81 -2.73
C THR A 92 -11.15 9.01 -2.03
N TYR A 93 -9.88 9.30 -2.30
CA TYR A 93 -9.15 10.39 -1.70
C TYR A 93 -8.33 11.15 -2.72
N TYR A 94 -8.28 12.48 -2.56
CA TYR A 94 -7.35 13.34 -3.25
C TYR A 94 -6.03 13.40 -2.49
N VAL A 95 -4.92 13.27 -3.20
CA VAL A 95 -3.57 13.40 -2.64
C VAL A 95 -3.21 14.87 -2.59
N LYS A 96 -2.98 15.39 -1.38
CA LYS A 96 -2.62 16.79 -1.16
C LYS A 96 -1.13 17.02 -1.01
N SER A 97 -0.44 16.02 -0.46
CA SER A 97 0.99 16.03 -0.22
C SER A 97 1.48 14.59 -0.12
N ILE A 98 2.66 14.31 -0.68
CA ILE A 98 3.29 12.99 -0.68
C ILE A 98 4.23 12.84 0.53
N GLU A 99 4.99 13.88 0.85
CA GLU A 99 5.90 13.90 1.99
C GLU A 99 5.87 15.29 2.67
N PRO A 100 5.21 15.44 3.84
CA PRO A 100 4.48 14.41 4.58
C PRO A 100 3.20 13.96 3.85
N LEU A 101 2.86 12.67 3.93
CA LEU A 101 1.66 12.13 3.29
C LEU A 101 0.40 12.77 3.91
N LYS A 102 -0.41 13.40 3.05
CA LYS A 102 -1.73 13.93 3.39
C LYS A 102 -2.72 13.65 2.27
N ILE A 103 -3.79 12.95 2.61
CA ILE A 103 -4.89 12.62 1.68
C ILE A 103 -6.20 13.19 2.21
N ARG A 104 -7.09 13.63 1.32
CA ARG A 104 -8.41 14.19 1.66
C ARG A 104 -9.51 13.31 1.11
N CYS A 105 -10.43 12.87 1.97
CA CYS A 105 -11.60 12.12 1.54
C CYS A 105 -12.45 12.95 0.58
N LYS A 106 -12.77 12.38 -0.59
CA LYS A 106 -13.60 13.01 -1.64
C LYS A 106 -15.02 13.33 -1.16
N TYR A 107 -15.53 12.59 -0.18
CA TYR A 107 -16.93 12.67 0.25
C TYR A 107 -17.13 13.60 1.46
N CYS A 108 -16.37 13.39 2.54
CA CYS A 108 -16.55 14.14 3.79
C CYS A 108 -15.49 15.23 4.03
N ASN A 109 -14.54 15.39 3.11
CA ASN A 109 -13.40 16.33 3.19
C ASN A 109 -12.48 16.15 4.40
N THR A 110 -12.62 15.06 5.17
CA THR A 110 -11.70 14.72 6.25
C THR A 110 -10.32 14.43 5.69
N ASP A 111 -9.31 15.12 6.24
CA ASP A 111 -7.90 14.86 5.93
C ASP A 111 -7.40 13.68 6.77
N MET A 112 -6.53 12.86 6.20
CA MET A 112 -5.84 11.76 6.86
C MET A 112 -4.34 11.85 6.59
N GLU A 113 -3.55 11.45 7.59
CA GLU A 113 -2.10 11.45 7.54
C GLU A 113 -1.54 10.03 7.49
N ARG A 114 -0.24 9.90 7.24
CA ARG A 114 0.47 8.60 7.15
C ARG A 114 0.12 7.64 8.30
N ASN A 115 0.08 8.14 9.52
CA ASN A 115 -0.22 7.32 10.70
C ASN A 115 -1.66 6.77 10.71
N ASP A 116 -2.63 7.51 10.18
CA ASP A 116 -4.03 7.04 10.07
C ASP A 116 -4.17 5.91 9.05
N VAL A 117 -3.33 5.93 8.00
CA VAL A 117 -3.22 4.84 7.02
C VAL A 117 -2.59 3.61 7.67
N ILE A 118 -1.44 3.78 8.33
CA ILE A 118 -0.67 2.67 8.93
C ILE A 118 -1.48 1.91 9.98
N LYS A 119 -2.22 2.60 10.86
CA LYS A 119 -3.08 1.98 11.88
C LYS A 119 -4.12 1.01 11.30
N GLN A 120 -4.48 1.15 10.03
CA GLN A 120 -5.45 0.28 9.37
C GLN A 120 -4.81 -0.98 8.78
N LEU A 121 -3.50 -0.99 8.56
CA LEU A 121 -2.73 -2.16 8.12
C LEU A 121 -2.38 -3.07 9.29
N THR A 122 -2.23 -2.51 10.49
CA THR A 122 -1.84 -3.23 11.71
C THR A 122 -2.98 -4.04 12.35
N LYS A 123 -4.10 -4.27 11.65
CA LYS A 123 -5.23 -5.07 12.15
C LYS A 123 -4.95 -6.58 12.32
N PHE A 124 -3.68 -6.98 12.28
CA PHE A 124 -3.19 -8.30 12.70
C PHE A 124 -2.94 -8.43 14.21
N GLN A 125 -3.29 -7.44 15.04
CA GLN A 125 -3.28 -7.58 16.51
C GLN A 125 -4.48 -8.40 17.04
N GLY A 126 -4.62 -9.63 16.54
CA GLY A 126 -5.61 -10.62 16.98
C GLY A 126 -5.04 -12.01 17.24
N LEU A 127 -3.70 -12.18 17.32
CA LEU A 127 -3.04 -13.47 17.62
C LEU A 127 -1.92 -13.33 18.66
N THR A 128 -2.20 -12.59 19.73
CA THR A 128 -1.55 -12.80 21.03
C THR A 128 -2.64 -12.93 22.09
N GLN A 129 -3.25 -14.11 22.13
CA GLN A 129 -3.67 -14.79 23.36
C GLN A 129 -3.11 -16.21 23.27
#